data_AF-A0A9E2FQF9-F1
#
_entry.id   AF-A0A9E2FQF9-F1
#
_cell.length_a   1.000
_cell.length_b   1.000
_cell.length_c   1.000
_cell.angle_alpha   90.00
_cell.angle_beta   90.00
_cell.angle_gamma   90.00
#
_symmetry.space_group_name_H-M   'P 1'
#
loop_
_entity.id
_entity.type
_entity.pdbx_description
1 polymer ?
#
loop_
_entity_poly.entity_id
_entity_poly.type
_entity_poly.pdbx_seq_one_letter_code
_entity_poly.pdbx_strand_id
1 'polypeptide(L)'
;MKRALLLAAAAAFCLGSAALATNLNVTVVGVGPGCESSSITVEPGCEFGYRVIGELSDGVNEGLALAGFDLEFDGGNLGATTTPTTAPMNNFVKPAGITNPIGYGGTVQSGNLIQVGGGKNTIMNGRVPCVSNADCPTGVTCLGTNFCDVVAPFPTGTVITGVAQPGVPVDLATGMVTAPMTEGTYTLQVTNLFANVIQDGEDGNPFYKTEAAGTPAPTNLTVTVLTGAGCCAEACAIGASNPPSGAIDARQPNPVDNDPANPQGWQAVALTFVSCSDTSGMGAGDFTVTEVSGTAPVPVISSVEASTNPITLHFSSPLEPGAWTVITHNASGTKVCLGYLPGDTNQDKLVATADISYLIDCINLVATCAYYQTDIDRSNVTNPSDILREIDLLNGAGDLGTWITQSLPVSPCD
;
A
#
# COMPACT_ATOMS: atom_id res chain seq x y z
N MET A 1 -16.50 78.28 -1.89
CA MET A 1 -15.78 77.13 -1.32
C MET A 1 -15.51 76.13 -2.44
N LYS A 2 -14.26 76.04 -2.94
CA LYS A 2 -13.84 75.07 -3.95
C LYS A 2 -13.08 73.95 -3.23
N ARG A 3 -13.58 72.71 -3.26
CA ARG A 3 -12.90 71.53 -2.70
C ARG A 3 -12.12 70.84 -3.82
N ALA A 4 -10.82 70.67 -3.60
CA ALA A 4 -9.92 69.92 -4.45
C ALA A 4 -10.05 68.41 -4.14
N LEU A 5 -10.15 67.59 -5.18
CA LEU A 5 -10.15 66.14 -5.13
C LEU A 5 -8.71 65.68 -5.39
N LEU A 6 -8.07 65.03 -4.41
CA LEU A 6 -6.79 64.34 -4.59
C LEU A 6 -7.08 62.89 -5.02
N LEU A 7 -6.65 62.50 -6.20
CA LEU A 7 -6.49 61.10 -6.60
C LEU A 7 -5.12 60.60 -6.09
N ALA A 8 -5.12 59.61 -5.20
CA ALA A 8 -3.91 58.88 -4.83
C ALA A 8 -3.88 57.56 -5.62
N ALA A 9 -2.95 57.46 -6.57
CA ALA A 9 -2.63 56.21 -7.25
C ALA A 9 -1.74 55.36 -6.32
N ALA A 10 -2.33 54.31 -5.73
CA ALA A 10 -1.58 53.30 -4.99
C ALA A 10 -0.93 52.34 -6.00
N ALA A 11 0.36 52.53 -6.26
CA ALA A 11 1.17 51.54 -6.96
C ALA A 11 1.40 50.34 -6.02
N ALA A 12 0.60 49.29 -6.19
CA ALA A 12 0.86 48.00 -5.58
C ALA A 12 2.09 47.39 -6.24
N PHE A 13 3.25 47.52 -5.59
CA PHE A 13 4.43 46.72 -5.91
C PHE A 13 4.10 45.26 -5.57
N CYS A 14 3.75 44.46 -6.59
CA CYS A 14 3.78 43.01 -6.49
C CYS A 14 5.23 42.59 -6.26
N LEU A 15 5.62 42.40 -4.99
CA LEU A 15 6.78 41.61 -4.65
C LEU A 15 6.50 40.19 -5.12
N GLY A 16 6.99 39.84 -6.30
CA GLY A 16 6.94 38.47 -6.78
C GLY A 16 7.65 37.59 -5.77
N SER A 17 6.90 36.69 -5.12
CA SER A 17 7.49 35.57 -4.41
C SER A 17 8.40 34.85 -5.39
N ALA A 18 9.69 34.72 -5.06
CA ALA A 18 10.57 33.84 -5.82
C ALA A 18 9.88 32.48 -5.91
N ALA A 19 9.66 32.00 -7.13
CA ALA A 19 9.10 30.68 -7.32
C ALA A 19 9.98 29.69 -6.54
N LEU A 20 9.36 28.94 -5.63
CA LEU A 20 10.08 27.89 -4.91
C LEU A 20 10.52 26.88 -5.96
N ALA A 21 11.82 26.55 -5.98
CA ALA A 21 12.32 25.50 -6.86
C ALA A 21 11.58 24.19 -6.54
N THR A 22 11.10 23.48 -7.56
CA THR A 22 10.52 22.15 -7.40
C THR A 22 11.52 21.25 -6.67
N ASN A 23 11.06 20.50 -5.68
CA ASN A 23 11.87 19.52 -4.97
C ASN A 23 11.58 18.10 -5.46
N LEU A 24 12.59 17.24 -5.55
CA LEU A 24 12.41 15.79 -5.64
C LEU A 24 12.42 15.18 -4.23
N ASN A 25 11.25 14.77 -3.75
CA ASN A 25 11.11 14.01 -2.51
C ASN A 25 11.45 12.55 -2.79
N VAL A 26 12.35 11.98 -1.99
CA VAL A 26 12.78 10.58 -2.12
C VAL A 26 12.49 9.81 -0.84
N THR A 27 11.88 8.64 -1.00
CA THR A 27 11.57 7.71 0.10
C THR A 27 12.10 6.34 -0.24
N VAL A 28 12.81 5.71 0.70
CA VAL A 28 13.22 4.31 0.61
C VAL A 28 12.23 3.47 1.40
N VAL A 29 11.66 2.46 0.76
CA VAL A 29 10.79 1.47 1.41
C VAL A 29 11.39 0.08 1.25
N GLY A 30 11.29 -0.71 2.31
CA GLY A 30 11.51 -2.16 2.21
C GLY A 30 10.36 -2.75 1.40
N VAL A 31 10.65 -3.71 0.54
CA VAL A 31 9.65 -4.53 -0.16
C VAL A 31 9.90 -6.00 0.08
N GLY A 32 8.84 -6.68 0.50
CA GLY A 32 8.72 -8.13 0.57
C GLY A 32 7.24 -8.49 0.51
N PRO A 33 6.89 -9.78 0.46
CA PRO A 33 5.51 -10.20 0.66
C PRO A 33 4.91 -9.47 1.87
N GLY A 34 3.91 -8.61 1.62
CA GLY A 34 3.24 -7.68 2.53
C GLY A 34 4.09 -6.88 3.52
N CYS A 35 5.29 -6.48 3.11
CA CYS A 35 6.08 -5.47 3.80
C CYS A 35 6.40 -4.34 2.81
N GLU A 36 5.58 -3.30 2.75
CA GLU A 36 5.91 -2.03 2.06
C GLU A 36 5.88 -0.89 3.08
N SER A 37 7.05 -0.60 3.66
CA SER A 37 7.17 0.35 4.77
C SER A 37 8.56 0.97 4.79
N SER A 38 8.68 2.18 5.33
CA SER A 38 9.96 2.82 5.67
C SER A 38 10.59 2.24 6.93
N SER A 39 9.93 1.29 7.59
CA SER A 39 10.45 0.51 8.71
C SER A 39 10.02 -0.95 8.58
N ILE A 40 10.98 -1.87 8.52
CA ILE A 40 10.74 -3.33 8.44
C ILE A 40 11.48 -4.06 9.56
N THR A 41 11.00 -5.25 9.92
CA THR A 41 11.68 -6.17 10.83
C THR A 41 11.97 -7.48 10.09
N VAL A 42 13.20 -7.97 10.17
CA VAL A 42 13.69 -9.15 9.44
C VAL A 42 14.55 -10.03 10.33
N GLU A 43 14.66 -11.31 10.00
CA GLU A 43 15.54 -12.24 10.69
C GLU A 43 17.01 -12.10 10.22
N PRO A 44 18.00 -12.39 11.08
CA PRO A 44 19.40 -12.48 10.68
C PRO A 44 19.65 -13.27 9.39
N GLY A 45 20.35 -12.67 8.42
CA GLY A 45 20.71 -13.32 7.16
C GLY A 45 19.60 -13.37 6.11
N CYS A 46 18.42 -12.82 6.41
CA CYS A 46 17.31 -12.78 5.47
C CYS A 46 17.57 -11.91 4.24
N GLU A 47 17.12 -12.32 3.05
CA GLU A 47 17.03 -11.41 1.91
C GLU A 47 15.68 -10.67 1.87
N PHE A 48 15.72 -9.34 1.75
CA PHE A 48 14.55 -8.49 1.53
C PHE A 48 14.79 -7.56 0.34
N GLY A 49 13.72 -7.16 -0.35
CA GLY A 49 13.80 -6.18 -1.41
C GLY A 49 13.69 -4.75 -0.89
N TYR A 50 14.02 -3.77 -1.72
CA TYR A 50 13.73 -2.36 -1.46
C TYR A 50 13.33 -1.63 -2.74
N ARG A 51 12.63 -0.51 -2.58
CA ARG A 51 12.32 0.47 -3.63
C ARG A 51 12.77 1.85 -3.18
N VAL A 52 13.34 2.61 -4.11
CA VAL A 52 13.61 4.03 -3.96
C VAL A 52 12.55 4.76 -4.78
N ILE A 53 11.64 5.43 -4.10
CA ILE A 53 10.47 6.09 -4.69
C ILE A 53 10.76 7.59 -4.76
N GLY A 54 10.53 8.18 -5.94
CA GLY A 54 10.68 9.61 -6.19
C GLY A 54 9.36 10.28 -6.55
N GLU A 55 9.12 11.47 -5.99
CA GLU A 55 7.96 12.32 -6.29
C GLU A 55 8.34 13.80 -6.21
N LEU A 56 7.93 14.59 -7.20
CA LEU A 56 8.13 16.03 -7.26
C LEU A 56 7.13 16.74 -6.34
N SER A 57 7.57 17.83 -5.70
CA SER A 57 6.75 18.57 -4.72
C SER A 57 5.57 19.34 -5.32
N ASP A 58 5.62 19.63 -6.62
CA ASP A 58 4.66 20.46 -7.34
C ASP A 58 4.67 20.12 -8.84
N GLY A 59 3.66 20.64 -9.54
CA GLY A 59 3.49 20.47 -10.99
C GLY A 59 3.82 21.72 -11.79
N VAL A 60 4.76 22.56 -11.33
CA VAL A 60 5.19 23.76 -12.08
C VAL A 60 6.30 23.47 -13.09
N ASN A 61 6.43 22.21 -13.50
CA ASN A 61 7.46 21.69 -14.38
C ASN A 61 6.86 20.55 -15.21
N GLU A 62 7.49 20.19 -16.32
CA GLU A 62 7.02 19.13 -17.22
C GLU A 62 7.45 17.72 -16.76
N GLY A 63 7.96 17.57 -15.53
CA GLY A 63 8.32 16.30 -14.90
C GLY A 63 9.82 16.10 -14.68
N LEU A 64 10.16 14.95 -14.07
CA LEU A 64 11.54 14.59 -13.74
C LEU A 64 12.35 14.30 -15.02
N ALA A 65 13.45 15.02 -15.20
CA ALA A 65 14.36 14.85 -16.32
C ALA A 65 15.53 13.91 -16.00
N LEU A 66 16.04 14.00 -14.77
CA LEU A 66 17.20 13.26 -14.29
C LEU A 66 17.13 13.14 -12.77
N ALA A 67 17.51 11.97 -12.24
CA ALA A 67 17.87 11.81 -10.84
C ALA A 67 19.13 10.93 -10.75
N GLY A 68 19.94 11.16 -9.73
CA GLY A 68 21.06 10.32 -9.37
C GLY A 68 21.32 10.36 -7.88
N PHE A 69 21.77 9.25 -7.34
CA PHE A 69 22.03 9.07 -5.91
C PHE A 69 22.92 7.86 -5.68
N ASP A 70 23.53 7.82 -4.50
CA ASP A 70 24.17 6.65 -3.94
C ASP A 70 23.24 5.97 -2.93
N LEU A 71 23.42 4.67 -2.75
CA LEU A 71 22.77 3.89 -1.71
C LEU A 71 23.82 3.39 -0.74
N GLU A 72 23.56 3.58 0.54
CA GLU A 72 24.41 3.11 1.62
C GLU A 72 23.58 2.32 2.62
N PHE A 73 24.10 1.16 3.03
CA PHE A 73 23.52 0.33 4.06
C PHE A 73 24.54 0.07 5.15
N ASP A 74 24.24 0.50 6.37
CA ASP A 74 25.13 0.31 7.52
C ASP A 74 25.19 -1.16 8.01
N GLY A 75 24.29 -2.02 7.50
CA GLY A 75 24.27 -3.45 7.77
C GLY A 75 25.20 -4.30 6.89
N GLY A 76 25.79 -3.74 5.84
CA GLY A 76 26.75 -4.46 5.01
C GLY A 76 26.71 -4.11 3.53
N ASN A 77 27.22 -5.01 2.70
CA ASN A 77 27.34 -4.77 1.27
C ASN A 77 25.96 -4.79 0.58
N LEU A 78 25.75 -3.80 -0.29
CA LEU A 78 24.61 -3.78 -1.20
C LEU A 78 24.95 -4.48 -2.51
N GLY A 79 24.02 -5.32 -2.98
CA GLY A 79 24.03 -5.78 -4.36
C GLY A 79 23.80 -4.63 -5.34
N ALA A 80 24.15 -4.82 -6.60
CA ALA A 80 23.82 -3.86 -7.63
C ALA A 80 22.30 -3.72 -7.77
N THR A 81 21.80 -2.48 -7.88
CA THR A 81 20.40 -2.21 -8.19
C THR A 81 20.01 -2.77 -9.55
N THR A 82 18.76 -3.20 -9.67
CA THR A 82 18.17 -3.60 -10.95
C THR A 82 17.69 -2.35 -11.70
N THR A 83 17.73 -2.40 -13.03
CA THR A 83 17.17 -1.31 -13.85
C THR A 83 15.65 -1.35 -13.78
N PRO A 84 14.95 -0.22 -13.56
CA PRO A 84 13.49 -0.18 -13.57
C PRO A 84 12.91 -0.78 -14.86
N THR A 85 11.94 -1.69 -14.73
CA THR A 85 11.30 -2.39 -15.86
C THR A 85 9.91 -1.87 -16.18
N THR A 86 9.33 -1.05 -15.31
CA THR A 86 7.99 -0.47 -15.41
C THR A 86 8.02 0.93 -16.02
N ALA A 87 6.98 1.28 -16.79
CA ALA A 87 6.82 2.63 -17.31
C ALA A 87 6.48 3.62 -16.16
N PRO A 88 6.86 4.90 -16.27
CA PRO A 88 7.63 5.49 -17.38
C PRO A 88 9.14 5.22 -17.28
N MET A 89 9.63 4.71 -16.15
CA MET A 89 11.06 4.60 -15.82
C MET A 89 11.85 3.62 -16.68
N ASN A 90 11.20 2.62 -17.29
CA ASN A 90 11.84 1.72 -18.24
C ASN A 90 12.28 2.39 -19.56
N ASN A 91 11.85 3.62 -19.81
CA ASN A 91 12.33 4.45 -20.92
C ASN A 91 13.53 5.32 -20.52
N PHE A 92 13.87 5.39 -19.23
CA PHE A 92 15.07 6.06 -18.77
C PHE A 92 16.26 5.16 -19.05
N VAL A 93 17.23 5.69 -19.79
CA VAL A 93 18.47 4.97 -20.05
C VAL A 93 19.41 5.20 -18.89
N LYS A 94 19.80 4.10 -18.22
CA LYS A 94 20.88 4.13 -17.25
C LYS A 94 22.11 4.79 -17.88
N PRO A 95 22.59 5.89 -17.30
CA PRO A 95 23.71 6.58 -17.89
C PRO A 95 24.99 5.76 -17.88
N ALA A 96 25.69 5.73 -19.02
CA ALA A 96 27.01 5.12 -19.07
C ALA A 96 27.97 5.93 -18.18
N GLY A 97 28.53 5.29 -17.14
CA GLY A 97 29.58 5.88 -16.30
C GLY A 97 29.15 6.40 -14.92
N ILE A 98 27.89 6.24 -14.48
CA ILE A 98 27.46 6.54 -13.08
C ILE A 98 27.15 5.24 -12.33
N THR A 99 28.01 4.21 -12.41
CA THR A 99 27.86 3.06 -11.51
C THR A 99 29.17 2.59 -10.89
N ASN A 100 29.17 2.59 -9.57
CA ASN A 100 30.14 1.92 -8.68
C ASN A 100 29.65 0.47 -8.43
N PRO A 101 30.53 -0.57 -8.28
CA PRO A 101 31.86 -0.54 -7.65
C PRO A 101 33.11 -0.36 -8.56
N ILE A 102 33.00 -0.16 -9.88
CA ILE A 102 34.21 -0.05 -10.74
C ILE A 102 34.11 1.11 -11.75
N GLY A 103 34.71 2.25 -11.39
CA GLY A 103 35.62 3.01 -12.28
C GLY A 103 35.12 4.29 -13.00
N TYR A 104 35.68 5.43 -12.52
CA TYR A 104 35.82 6.79 -13.09
C TYR A 104 34.58 7.71 -13.09
N GLY A 105 34.63 8.98 -12.67
CA GLY A 105 35.76 9.92 -12.57
C GLY A 105 35.90 10.72 -13.87
N GLY A 106 35.07 11.75 -14.06
CA GLY A 106 35.08 12.58 -15.27
C GLY A 106 36.45 13.22 -15.55
N THR A 107 36.73 13.53 -16.82
CA THR A 107 37.94 14.27 -17.19
C THR A 107 37.85 15.70 -16.68
N VAL A 108 38.72 16.05 -15.73
CA VAL A 108 38.93 17.43 -15.31
C VAL A 108 39.84 18.11 -16.34
N GLN A 109 39.36 19.18 -16.96
CA GLN A 109 40.22 20.05 -17.80
C GLN A 109 40.20 21.44 -17.17
N SER A 110 41.38 21.93 -16.79
CA SER A 110 41.59 23.25 -16.18
C SER A 110 40.80 23.49 -14.87
N GLY A 111 40.60 22.47 -14.06
CA GLY A 111 39.99 22.58 -12.72
C GLY A 111 38.45 22.59 -12.71
N ASN A 112 37.80 22.46 -13.87
CA ASN A 112 36.35 22.32 -13.98
C ASN A 112 35.96 20.91 -14.46
N LEU A 113 34.90 20.36 -13.88
CA LEU A 113 34.32 19.06 -14.24
C LEU A 113 33.45 19.24 -15.50
N ILE A 114 33.77 18.54 -16.60
CA ILE A 114 33.14 18.81 -17.91
C ILE A 114 32.11 17.75 -18.31
N GLN A 115 31.97 16.65 -17.56
CA GLN A 115 31.00 15.61 -17.89
C GLN A 115 30.61 14.74 -16.69
N VAL A 116 29.31 14.66 -16.41
CA VAL A 116 28.68 13.56 -15.66
C VAL A 116 27.63 12.98 -16.59
N GLY A 117 27.95 11.83 -17.19
CA GLY A 117 27.07 11.17 -18.13
C GLY A 117 25.85 10.69 -17.39
N GLY A 118 24.70 11.37 -17.55
CA GLY A 118 23.39 10.88 -17.14
C GLY A 118 22.18 11.76 -17.39
N GLY A 119 22.39 13.07 -17.44
CA GLY A 119 21.50 13.97 -18.17
C GLY A 119 21.75 13.80 -19.66
N LYS A 120 21.25 12.71 -20.27
CA LYS A 120 21.29 12.60 -21.74
C LYS A 120 20.37 13.59 -22.43
N ASN A 121 19.61 14.42 -21.71
CA ASN A 121 18.94 15.57 -22.28
C ASN A 121 19.52 16.85 -21.66
N THR A 122 19.70 17.87 -22.51
CA THR A 122 19.76 19.33 -22.23
C THR A 122 21.08 20.07 -22.37
N ILE A 123 22.26 19.42 -22.36
CA ILE A 123 23.51 20.17 -22.56
C ILE A 123 23.90 20.11 -24.03
N MET A 124 23.62 21.20 -24.74
CA MET A 124 24.24 21.55 -26.00
C MET A 124 25.75 21.30 -25.86
N ASN A 125 26.29 20.31 -26.58
CA ASN A 125 27.66 20.45 -27.06
C ASN A 125 27.58 21.67 -27.98
N GLY A 126 27.83 22.83 -27.39
CA GLY A 126 27.67 24.13 -28.01
C GLY A 126 28.25 24.06 -29.41
N ARG A 127 27.44 24.43 -30.40
CA ARG A 127 27.93 24.61 -31.76
C ARG A 127 29.15 25.53 -31.66
N VAL A 128 30.34 24.99 -31.87
CA VAL A 128 31.57 25.79 -31.84
C VAL A 128 31.49 26.70 -33.06
N PRO A 129 31.43 28.03 -32.89
CA PRO A 129 31.45 28.93 -34.03
C PRO A 129 32.75 28.67 -34.80
N CYS A 130 32.63 28.41 -36.09
CA CYS A 130 33.76 28.26 -36.98
C CYS A 130 33.58 29.15 -38.19
N VAL A 131 34.67 29.71 -38.69
CA VAL A 131 34.71 30.38 -39.99
C VAL A 131 35.45 29.51 -41.02
N SER A 132 36.08 28.43 -40.56
CA SER A 132 36.74 27.43 -41.39
C SER A 132 36.83 26.07 -40.70
N ASN A 133 37.13 25.01 -41.45
CA ASN A 133 37.38 23.67 -40.90
C ASN A 133 38.56 23.61 -39.91
N ALA A 134 39.48 24.59 -39.94
CA ALA A 134 40.62 24.63 -39.02
C ALA A 134 40.21 25.01 -37.59
N ASP A 135 39.02 25.61 -37.42
CA ASP A 135 38.47 25.96 -36.11
C ASP A 135 37.78 24.76 -35.43
N CYS A 136 37.63 23.64 -36.16
CA CYS A 136 36.96 22.44 -35.69
C CYS A 136 37.95 21.38 -35.17
N PRO A 137 37.54 20.54 -34.20
CA PRO A 137 38.30 19.36 -33.81
C PRO A 137 38.62 18.47 -35.02
N THR A 138 39.79 17.85 -35.00
CA THR A 138 40.27 17.00 -36.10
C THR A 138 39.22 15.95 -36.47
N GLY A 139 38.79 15.95 -37.74
CA GLY A 139 37.76 15.03 -38.27
C GLY A 139 36.34 15.61 -38.34
N VAL A 140 36.13 16.85 -37.88
CA VAL A 140 34.85 17.55 -37.96
C VAL A 140 34.91 18.64 -39.04
N THR A 141 33.83 18.78 -39.82
CA THR A 141 33.71 19.84 -40.83
C THR A 141 32.84 20.97 -40.32
N CYS A 142 33.24 22.20 -40.67
CA CYS A 142 32.45 23.40 -40.49
C CYS A 142 31.36 23.38 -41.56
N LEU A 143 30.12 23.11 -41.16
CA LEU A 143 29.00 23.23 -42.07
C LEU A 143 28.82 24.71 -42.35
N GLY A 144 28.56 25.09 -43.61
CA GLY A 144 28.55 26.47 -44.14
C GLY A 144 27.60 27.48 -43.45
N THR A 145 27.07 27.13 -42.28
CA THR A 145 26.34 27.95 -41.32
C THR A 145 27.19 28.43 -40.14
N ASN A 146 28.52 28.50 -40.26
CA ASN A 146 29.48 28.95 -39.23
C ASN A 146 29.56 28.07 -37.96
N PHE A 147 29.31 26.77 -38.05
CA PHE A 147 29.37 25.89 -36.87
C PHE A 147 29.96 24.50 -37.17
N CYS A 148 30.80 24.00 -36.26
CA CYS A 148 31.42 22.67 -36.37
C CYS A 148 30.40 21.57 -36.10
N ASP A 149 30.36 20.57 -36.98
CA ASP A 149 29.51 19.38 -36.87
C ASP A 149 30.07 18.37 -35.85
N VAL A 150 30.24 18.79 -34.59
CA VAL A 150 30.65 17.88 -33.52
C VAL A 150 29.41 17.11 -33.05
N VAL A 151 28.97 16.13 -33.85
CA VAL A 151 27.88 15.24 -33.46
C VAL A 151 28.42 14.24 -32.44
N ALA A 152 28.47 14.63 -31.17
CA ALA A 152 28.18 13.64 -30.15
C ALA A 152 26.80 13.06 -30.52
N PRO A 153 26.62 11.73 -30.59
CA PRO A 153 25.35 11.14 -31.00
C PRO A 153 24.22 11.78 -30.19
N PHE A 154 23.33 12.50 -30.88
CA PHE A 154 22.14 13.01 -30.22
C PHE A 154 21.40 11.80 -29.65
N PRO A 155 20.87 11.89 -28.42
CA PRO A 155 19.98 10.85 -27.93
C PRO A 155 18.83 10.74 -28.92
N THR A 156 18.68 9.55 -29.50
CA THR A 156 17.50 9.20 -30.28
C THR A 156 16.47 8.65 -29.31
N GLY A 157 15.36 9.35 -29.12
CA GLY A 157 14.28 8.91 -28.24
C GLY A 157 13.26 10.02 -28.01
N THR A 158 12.03 9.63 -27.65
CA THR A 158 10.99 10.58 -27.27
C THR A 158 11.17 10.95 -25.81
N VAL A 159 11.20 12.25 -25.50
CA VAL A 159 11.16 12.72 -24.10
C VAL A 159 9.78 12.44 -23.52
N ILE A 160 9.76 11.88 -22.32
CA ILE A 160 8.52 11.58 -21.59
C ILE A 160 8.38 12.66 -20.52
N THR A 161 7.33 13.47 -20.64
CA THR A 161 6.93 14.44 -19.62
C THR A 161 6.00 13.77 -18.59
N GLY A 162 5.72 14.47 -17.49
CA GLY A 162 4.82 14.00 -16.43
C GLY A 162 5.41 12.93 -15.50
N VAL A 163 6.71 12.66 -15.58
CA VAL A 163 7.38 11.67 -14.72
C VAL A 163 7.52 12.22 -13.30
N ALA A 164 7.17 11.40 -12.30
CA ALA A 164 7.26 11.73 -10.87
C ALA A 164 6.44 12.97 -10.45
N GLN A 165 5.39 13.34 -11.18
CA GLN A 165 4.53 14.47 -10.82
C GLN A 165 3.83 14.24 -9.46
N PRO A 166 3.32 15.31 -8.79
CA PRO A 166 2.55 15.15 -7.56
C PRO A 166 1.37 14.18 -7.74
N GLY A 167 1.25 13.23 -6.82
CA GLY A 167 0.27 12.14 -6.86
C GLY A 167 0.67 10.97 -7.78
N VAL A 168 1.82 11.03 -8.44
CA VAL A 168 2.32 10.02 -9.38
C VAL A 168 3.76 9.63 -9.04
N PRO A 169 4.00 9.02 -7.86
CA PRO A 169 5.34 8.57 -7.49
C PRO A 169 5.86 7.50 -8.45
N VAL A 170 7.17 7.46 -8.65
CA VAL A 170 7.83 6.47 -9.53
C VAL A 170 8.98 5.75 -8.83
N ASP A 171 9.22 4.51 -9.24
CA ASP A 171 10.36 3.72 -8.78
C ASP A 171 11.64 4.16 -9.49
N LEU A 172 12.49 4.88 -8.77
CA LEU A 172 13.80 5.31 -9.25
C LEU A 172 14.80 4.15 -9.28
N ALA A 173 14.73 3.25 -8.30
CA ALA A 173 15.53 2.03 -8.25
C ALA A 173 14.84 0.95 -7.44
N THR A 174 15.13 -0.31 -7.76
CA THR A 174 14.77 -1.46 -6.94
C THR A 174 16.00 -2.36 -6.75
N GLY A 175 15.99 -3.16 -5.70
CA GLY A 175 17.09 -4.07 -5.41
C GLY A 175 16.77 -5.04 -4.27
N MET A 176 17.75 -5.88 -3.96
CA MET A 176 17.71 -6.84 -2.85
C MET A 176 18.88 -6.57 -1.89
N VAL A 177 18.64 -6.79 -0.60
CA VAL A 177 19.63 -6.67 0.49
C VAL A 177 19.54 -7.90 1.38
N THR A 178 20.69 -8.41 1.81
CA THR A 178 20.75 -9.43 2.86
C THR A 178 20.90 -8.74 4.22
N ALA A 179 19.97 -9.03 5.13
CA ALA A 179 19.99 -8.56 6.49
C ALA A 179 21.25 -9.05 7.22
N PRO A 180 21.87 -8.21 8.07
CA PRO A 180 22.99 -8.58 8.93
C PRO A 180 22.72 -9.85 9.74
N MET A 181 23.76 -10.65 10.02
CA MET A 181 23.63 -11.79 10.94
C MET A 181 23.51 -11.36 12.41
N THR A 182 23.77 -10.10 12.72
CA THR A 182 23.73 -9.54 14.07
C THR A 182 22.45 -8.75 14.27
N GLU A 183 21.72 -9.04 15.35
CA GLU A 183 20.53 -8.27 15.72
C GLU A 183 20.88 -6.79 15.96
N GLY A 184 19.94 -5.91 15.63
CA GLY A 184 20.14 -4.48 15.76
C GLY A 184 19.26 -3.67 14.82
N THR A 185 19.40 -2.36 14.87
CA THR A 185 18.73 -1.44 13.96
C THR A 185 19.74 -0.92 12.95
N TYR A 186 19.39 -1.05 11.67
CA TYR A 186 20.20 -0.69 10.53
C TYR A 186 19.43 0.29 9.64
N THR A 187 20.14 1.02 8.80
CA THR A 187 19.60 2.05 7.92
C THR A 187 20.07 1.83 6.50
N LEU A 188 19.12 1.69 5.58
CA LEU A 188 19.36 1.85 4.15
C LEU A 188 18.98 3.28 3.77
N GLN A 189 19.98 4.06 3.36
CA GLN A 189 19.84 5.49 3.10
C GLN A 189 20.28 5.89 1.70
N VAL A 190 19.66 6.96 1.22
CA VAL A 190 20.02 7.64 -0.02
C VAL A 190 21.00 8.76 0.30
N THR A 191 22.17 8.75 -0.34
CA THR A 191 23.19 9.78 -0.21
C THR A 191 23.52 10.41 -1.57
N ASN A 192 24.16 11.58 -1.57
CA ASN A 192 24.57 12.31 -2.78
C ASN A 192 23.43 12.50 -3.81
N LEU A 193 22.20 12.72 -3.33
CA LEU A 193 21.03 12.92 -4.19
C LEU A 193 21.16 14.22 -4.99
N PHE A 194 20.94 14.13 -6.30
CA PHE A 194 20.76 15.26 -7.19
C PHE A 194 19.65 14.97 -8.20
N ALA A 195 18.97 16.01 -8.66
CA ALA A 195 17.89 15.87 -9.63
C ALA A 195 17.71 17.12 -10.49
N ASN A 196 17.13 16.92 -11.67
CA ASN A 196 16.72 17.99 -12.57
C ASN A 196 15.29 17.74 -13.05
N VAL A 197 14.54 18.81 -13.25
CA VAL A 197 13.19 18.81 -13.85
C VAL A 197 13.20 19.49 -15.21
N ILE A 198 12.24 19.12 -16.07
CA ILE A 198 11.99 19.79 -17.34
C ILE A 198 11.23 21.09 -17.05
N GLN A 199 11.72 22.23 -17.55
CA GLN A 199 11.06 23.52 -17.30
C GLN A 199 9.62 23.55 -17.83
N ASP A 200 8.75 24.31 -17.18
CA ASP A 200 7.36 24.50 -17.59
C ASP A 200 7.24 25.02 -19.03
N GLY A 201 6.32 24.44 -19.80
CA GLY A 201 6.02 24.87 -21.17
C GLY A 201 7.10 24.53 -22.21
N GLU A 202 8.10 23.70 -21.86
CA GLU A 202 9.08 23.21 -22.82
C GLU A 202 8.46 22.20 -23.78
N ASP A 203 8.55 22.46 -25.09
CA ASP A 203 7.98 21.63 -26.17
C ASP A 203 9.04 20.77 -26.90
N GLY A 204 10.30 20.86 -26.46
CA GLY A 204 11.42 20.17 -27.07
C GLY A 204 12.00 20.84 -28.32
N ASN A 205 11.60 22.07 -28.65
CA ASN A 205 12.12 22.80 -29.81
C ASN A 205 12.99 24.03 -29.41
N PRO A 206 14.31 24.03 -29.68
CA PRO A 206 15.10 22.97 -30.32
C PRO A 206 15.54 21.85 -29.37
N PHE A 207 15.30 22.00 -28.07
CA PHE A 207 15.57 21.01 -27.03
C PHE A 207 14.69 21.32 -25.81
N TYR A 208 14.52 20.35 -24.91
CA TYR A 208 13.89 20.59 -23.60
C TYR A 208 14.89 21.26 -22.67
N LYS A 209 14.57 22.40 -22.07
CA LYS A 209 15.39 22.97 -20.99
C LYS A 209 15.11 22.25 -19.68
N THR A 210 16.15 22.12 -18.86
CA THR A 210 16.02 21.60 -17.50
C THR A 210 16.62 22.56 -16.49
N GLU A 211 16.15 22.45 -15.27
CA GLU A 211 16.66 23.16 -14.11
C GLU A 211 16.89 22.19 -12.95
N ALA A 212 17.75 22.58 -12.01
CA ALA A 212 18.03 21.77 -10.85
C ALA A 212 16.80 21.73 -9.94
N ALA A 213 16.38 20.52 -9.57
CA ALA A 213 15.39 20.34 -8.52
C ALA A 213 16.07 20.50 -7.15
N GLY A 214 15.35 21.06 -6.18
CA GLY A 214 15.77 20.93 -4.80
C GLY A 214 15.73 19.46 -4.35
N THR A 215 16.62 19.09 -3.44
CA THR A 215 16.73 17.71 -2.95
C THR A 215 16.70 17.73 -1.42
N PRO A 216 15.51 17.80 -0.81
CA PRO A 216 15.39 17.71 0.64
C PRO A 216 15.96 16.37 1.14
N ALA A 217 16.21 16.29 2.45
CA ALA A 217 16.70 15.06 3.07
C ALA A 217 15.76 13.88 2.73
N PRO A 218 16.27 12.78 2.17
CA PRO A 218 15.46 11.60 1.88
C PRO A 218 14.87 10.96 3.14
N THR A 219 13.74 10.28 2.98
CA THR A 219 13.22 9.37 4.01
C THR A 219 13.92 8.02 3.85
N ASN A 220 14.73 7.65 4.84
CA ASN A 220 15.50 6.40 4.83
C ASN A 220 14.65 5.20 5.28
N LEU A 221 15.10 3.99 4.92
CA LEU A 221 14.51 2.74 5.40
C LEU A 221 15.22 2.29 6.68
N THR A 222 14.47 2.12 7.75
CA THR A 222 14.92 1.48 9.00
C THR A 222 14.68 -0.03 8.94
N VAL A 223 15.73 -0.81 9.19
CA VAL A 223 15.69 -2.28 9.19
C VAL A 223 16.03 -2.77 10.59
N THR A 224 15.06 -3.39 11.27
CA THR A 224 15.29 -4.03 12.56
C THR A 224 15.57 -5.51 12.35
N VAL A 225 16.78 -5.96 12.68
CA VAL A 225 17.16 -7.37 12.62
C VAL A 225 16.89 -8.00 13.98
N LEU A 226 16.03 -9.02 14.02
CA LEU A 226 15.63 -9.71 15.25
C LEU A 226 15.39 -11.20 14.95
N THR A 227 15.98 -12.08 15.76
CA THR A 227 15.79 -13.54 15.63
C THR A 227 14.32 -13.92 15.78
N GLY A 228 13.81 -14.79 14.92
CA GLY A 228 12.40 -15.19 14.93
C GLY A 228 11.43 -14.18 14.31
N ALA A 229 11.90 -13.05 13.79
CA ALA A 229 11.04 -12.09 13.06
C ALA A 229 10.61 -12.61 11.67
N GLY A 230 11.25 -13.67 11.17
CA GLY A 230 11.05 -14.14 9.82
C GLY A 230 11.59 -13.17 8.76
N CYS A 231 11.43 -13.55 7.50
CA CYS A 231 12.13 -12.93 6.39
C CYS A 231 11.28 -11.86 5.69
N CYS A 232 11.14 -10.64 6.25
CA CYS A 232 10.05 -9.74 5.82
C CYS A 232 8.74 -10.55 5.67
N ALA A 233 8.49 -11.45 6.63
CA ALA A 233 7.32 -12.31 6.56
C ALA A 233 6.13 -11.36 6.63
N GLU A 234 5.35 -11.31 5.56
CA GLU A 234 4.04 -10.68 5.53
C GLU A 234 3.39 -10.97 6.89
N ALA A 235 3.09 -9.92 7.66
CA ALA A 235 2.47 -10.13 8.96
C ALA A 235 1.20 -10.94 8.67
N CYS A 236 1.20 -12.23 9.06
CA CYS A 236 0.18 -13.21 8.69
C CYS A 236 -1.19 -12.52 8.64
N ALA A 237 -1.75 -12.31 7.46
CA ALA A 237 -2.99 -11.55 7.33
C ALA A 237 -4.15 -12.54 7.27
N ILE A 238 -5.26 -12.25 7.96
CA ILE A 238 -6.48 -13.04 7.79
C ILE A 238 -6.96 -12.79 6.35
N GLY A 239 -6.94 -13.83 5.52
CA GLY A 239 -7.43 -13.77 4.13
C GLY A 239 -8.85 -14.28 3.97
N ALA A 240 -9.28 -15.21 4.84
CA ALA A 240 -10.65 -15.70 4.88
C ALA A 240 -11.02 -16.21 6.27
N SER A 241 -12.32 -16.39 6.49
CA SER A 241 -12.86 -17.03 7.69
C SER A 241 -14.00 -17.99 7.34
N ASN A 242 -14.27 -18.94 8.24
CA ASN A 242 -15.47 -19.75 8.22
C ASN A 242 -16.11 -19.72 9.62
N PRO A 243 -17.29 -19.11 9.79
CA PRO A 243 -18.09 -18.40 8.77
C PRO A 243 -17.35 -17.21 8.11
N PRO A 244 -17.71 -16.81 6.87
CA PRO A 244 -17.05 -15.69 6.19
C PRO A 244 -17.30 -14.37 6.93
N SER A 245 -16.37 -13.42 6.83
CA SER A 245 -16.56 -12.09 7.40
C SER A 245 -17.80 -11.43 6.80
N GLY A 246 -18.62 -10.83 7.66
CA GLY A 246 -19.95 -10.31 7.34
C GLY A 246 -21.09 -11.31 7.52
N ALA A 247 -20.81 -12.59 7.81
CA ALA A 247 -21.85 -13.58 8.07
C ALA A 247 -22.67 -13.22 9.32
N ILE A 248 -23.97 -13.54 9.28
CA ILE A 248 -24.92 -13.36 10.37
C ILE A 248 -25.49 -14.73 10.76
N ASP A 249 -25.37 -15.12 12.04
CA ASP A 249 -26.02 -16.32 12.57
C ASP A 249 -27.52 -16.03 12.75
N ALA A 250 -28.38 -16.67 11.94
CA ALA A 250 -29.84 -16.50 12.02
C ALA A 250 -30.49 -17.44 13.04
N ARG A 251 -29.73 -18.38 13.62
CA ARG A 251 -30.30 -19.48 14.39
C ARG A 251 -30.77 -19.02 15.76
N GLN A 252 -31.83 -19.65 16.27
CA GLN A 252 -32.43 -19.26 17.55
C GLN A 252 -31.42 -19.21 18.72
N PRO A 253 -31.63 -18.34 19.72
CA PRO A 253 -30.93 -18.40 21.00
C PRO A 253 -31.20 -19.71 21.76
N ASN A 254 -30.16 -20.30 22.37
CA ASN A 254 -30.31 -21.27 23.46
C ASN A 254 -30.94 -20.52 24.67
N PRO A 255 -31.84 -21.13 25.48
CA PRO A 255 -32.04 -22.56 25.70
C PRO A 255 -33.31 -23.15 25.13
N VAL A 256 -33.87 -22.62 24.05
CA VAL A 256 -35.08 -23.24 23.52
C VAL A 256 -34.71 -24.65 23.02
N ASP A 257 -35.32 -25.66 23.65
CA ASP A 257 -35.05 -27.12 23.57
C ASP A 257 -34.09 -27.70 24.65
N ASN A 258 -33.49 -26.87 25.52
CA ASN A 258 -32.63 -27.25 26.65
C ASN A 258 -31.52 -28.25 26.27
N ASP A 259 -31.07 -28.26 25.01
CA ASP A 259 -30.00 -29.14 24.58
C ASP A 259 -28.63 -28.46 24.82
N PRO A 260 -27.86 -28.89 25.84
CA PRO A 260 -26.53 -28.34 26.10
C PRO A 260 -25.54 -28.66 24.98
N ALA A 261 -25.84 -29.59 24.08
CA ALA A 261 -25.00 -29.90 22.92
C ALA A 261 -25.09 -28.84 21.81
N ASN A 262 -26.11 -27.96 21.86
CA ASN A 262 -26.37 -26.91 20.87
C ASN A 262 -26.24 -25.51 21.49
N PRO A 263 -25.01 -25.03 21.77
CA PRO A 263 -24.80 -23.72 22.35
C PRO A 263 -25.31 -22.60 21.45
N GLN A 264 -25.77 -21.51 22.07
CA GLN A 264 -26.16 -20.26 21.42
C GLN A 264 -25.01 -19.67 20.59
N GLY A 265 -25.28 -19.00 19.47
CA GLY A 265 -24.26 -18.32 18.66
C GLY A 265 -23.13 -19.21 18.12
N TRP A 266 -22.04 -18.58 17.67
CA TRP A 266 -20.79 -19.27 17.35
C TRP A 266 -19.88 -19.36 18.58
N GLN A 267 -19.29 -20.55 18.80
CA GLN A 267 -18.27 -20.78 19.82
C GLN A 267 -16.86 -20.91 19.25
N ALA A 268 -16.77 -21.11 17.94
CA ALA A 268 -15.51 -21.21 17.24
C ALA A 268 -15.61 -20.59 15.84
N VAL A 269 -14.48 -20.12 15.34
CA VAL A 269 -14.32 -19.63 13.97
C VAL A 269 -13.01 -20.16 13.40
N ALA A 270 -13.04 -20.65 12.16
CA ALA A 270 -11.82 -21.00 11.46
C ALA A 270 -11.30 -19.78 10.69
N LEU A 271 -10.01 -19.47 10.81
CA LEU A 271 -9.35 -18.40 10.10
C LEU A 271 -8.31 -18.97 9.15
N THR A 272 -8.37 -18.55 7.89
CA THR A 272 -7.35 -18.83 6.88
C THR A 272 -6.47 -17.62 6.73
N PHE A 273 -5.17 -17.80 6.96
CA PHE A 273 -4.19 -16.75 6.78
C PHE A 273 -3.66 -16.75 5.35
N VAL A 274 -3.46 -15.57 4.79
CA VAL A 274 -2.67 -15.40 3.58
C VAL A 274 -1.24 -15.07 3.98
N SER A 275 -0.33 -15.50 3.11
CA SER A 275 1.08 -15.11 3.13
C SER A 275 1.95 -15.65 4.25
N CYS A 276 1.40 -16.52 5.10
CA CYS A 276 2.19 -17.43 5.90
C CYS A 276 1.63 -18.86 5.80
N SER A 277 2.55 -19.81 5.65
CA SER A 277 2.24 -21.23 5.54
C SER A 277 2.29 -21.95 6.90
N ASP A 278 2.74 -21.26 7.94
CA ASP A 278 2.88 -21.82 9.28
C ASP A 278 2.25 -20.88 10.31
N THR A 279 1.12 -21.33 10.84
CA THR A 279 0.38 -20.67 11.93
C THR A 279 0.55 -21.41 13.27
N SER A 280 1.49 -22.36 13.38
CA SER A 280 1.64 -23.22 14.55
C SER A 280 2.03 -22.49 15.84
N GLY A 281 2.62 -21.29 15.72
CA GLY A 281 3.00 -20.43 16.85
C GLY A 281 1.90 -19.50 17.35
N MET A 282 0.74 -19.42 16.68
CA MET A 282 -0.32 -18.49 17.06
C MET A 282 -1.03 -18.92 18.34
N GLY A 283 -1.17 -18.00 19.28
CA GLY A 283 -1.90 -18.16 20.52
C GLY A 283 -3.05 -17.18 20.67
N ALA A 284 -3.84 -17.34 21.74
CA ALA A 284 -4.99 -16.47 22.00
C ALA A 284 -4.63 -14.98 22.11
N GLY A 285 -3.42 -14.66 22.59
CA GLY A 285 -2.92 -13.29 22.73
C GLY A 285 -2.61 -12.58 21.41
N ASP A 286 -2.56 -13.30 20.29
CA ASP A 286 -2.37 -12.72 18.96
C ASP A 286 -3.67 -12.12 18.39
N PHE A 287 -4.78 -12.29 19.10
CA PHE A 287 -6.10 -11.83 18.69
C PHE A 287 -6.71 -10.89 19.72
N THR A 288 -7.35 -9.84 19.23
CA THR A 288 -8.23 -9.00 20.04
C THR A 288 -9.66 -9.20 19.56
N VAL A 289 -10.58 -9.38 20.51
CA VAL A 289 -12.01 -9.47 20.24
C VAL A 289 -12.71 -8.25 20.83
N THR A 290 -13.60 -7.66 20.05
CA THR A 290 -14.48 -6.56 20.49
C THR A 290 -15.91 -6.85 20.05
N GLU A 291 -16.89 -6.28 20.73
CA GLU A 291 -18.29 -6.34 20.32
C GLU A 291 -18.90 -4.96 20.14
N VAL A 292 -19.82 -4.85 19.20
CA VAL A 292 -20.62 -3.65 18.95
C VAL A 292 -22.08 -3.98 19.25
N SER A 293 -22.67 -3.19 20.15
CA SER A 293 -24.03 -3.34 20.69
C SER A 293 -24.27 -4.52 21.64
N GLY A 294 -23.23 -5.28 22.00
CA GLY A 294 -23.31 -6.28 23.07
C GLY A 294 -23.50 -5.65 24.46
N THR A 295 -24.21 -6.35 25.33
CA THR A 295 -24.43 -6.00 26.74
C THR A 295 -23.73 -6.96 27.71
N ALA A 296 -23.39 -8.17 27.25
CA ALA A 296 -22.63 -9.15 27.99
C ALA A 296 -21.13 -8.82 27.98
N PRO A 297 -20.33 -9.45 28.85
CA PRO A 297 -18.88 -9.38 28.74
C PRO A 297 -18.42 -9.91 27.39
N VAL A 298 -17.61 -9.11 26.68
CA VAL A 298 -17.05 -9.46 25.37
C VAL A 298 -16.33 -10.82 25.45
N PRO A 299 -16.64 -11.78 24.56
CA PRO A 299 -15.93 -13.06 24.53
C PRO A 299 -14.45 -12.82 24.21
N VAL A 300 -13.57 -13.57 24.87
CA VAL A 300 -12.14 -13.60 24.53
C VAL A 300 -11.80 -14.90 23.80
N ILE A 301 -10.67 -14.94 23.10
CA ILE A 301 -10.16 -16.21 22.58
C ILE A 301 -9.65 -17.06 23.75
N SER A 302 -10.27 -18.20 23.99
CA SER A 302 -9.92 -19.12 25.07
C SER A 302 -8.81 -20.08 24.67
N SER A 303 -8.82 -20.53 23.41
CA SER A 303 -7.78 -21.36 22.82
C SER A 303 -7.68 -21.17 21.30
N VAL A 304 -6.52 -21.54 20.77
CA VAL A 304 -6.26 -21.62 19.33
C VAL A 304 -5.88 -23.07 19.03
N GLU A 305 -6.70 -23.75 18.23
CA GLU A 305 -6.33 -25.05 17.67
C GLU A 305 -5.49 -24.78 16.42
N ALA A 306 -4.18 -24.74 16.65
CA ALA A 306 -3.22 -24.47 15.59
C ALA A 306 -3.11 -25.69 14.66
N SER A 307 -3.41 -25.48 13.39
CA SER A 307 -2.96 -26.33 12.29
C SER A 307 -1.95 -25.55 11.44
N THR A 308 -1.49 -26.12 10.32
CA THR A 308 -0.64 -25.38 9.39
C THR A 308 -1.31 -24.13 8.80
N ASN A 309 -2.64 -24.17 8.60
CA ASN A 309 -3.56 -23.12 8.10
C ASN A 309 -4.74 -23.85 7.40
N PRO A 310 -6.01 -23.71 7.84
CA PRO A 310 -6.56 -22.74 8.77
C PRO A 310 -6.31 -23.07 10.25
N ILE A 311 -6.36 -22.05 11.12
CA ILE A 311 -6.48 -22.26 12.58
C ILE A 311 -7.93 -22.14 13.00
N THR A 312 -8.30 -22.80 14.10
CA THR A 312 -9.62 -22.62 14.72
C THR A 312 -9.46 -21.84 16.01
N LEU A 313 -10.11 -20.68 16.11
CA LEU A 313 -10.22 -19.91 17.33
C LEU A 313 -11.45 -20.38 18.11
N HIS A 314 -11.29 -20.63 19.41
CA HIS A 314 -12.39 -20.93 20.32
C HIS A 314 -12.63 -19.74 21.24
N PHE A 315 -13.88 -19.33 21.41
CA PHE A 315 -14.25 -18.25 22.31
C PHE A 315 -14.42 -18.74 23.76
N SER A 316 -14.29 -17.85 24.75
CA SER A 316 -14.57 -18.13 26.16
C SER A 316 -16.06 -18.31 26.46
N SER A 317 -16.89 -17.70 25.63
CA SER A 317 -18.35 -17.75 25.66
C SER A 317 -18.85 -17.60 24.22
N PRO A 318 -20.05 -18.08 23.91
CA PRO A 318 -20.61 -17.83 22.59
C PRO A 318 -20.90 -16.35 22.33
N LEU A 319 -21.02 -15.99 21.05
CA LEU A 319 -21.33 -14.62 20.64
C LEU A 319 -22.72 -14.18 21.13
N GLU A 320 -22.86 -12.90 21.46
CA GLU A 320 -24.11 -12.33 21.95
C GLU A 320 -25.09 -12.00 20.81
N PRO A 321 -26.39 -12.36 20.92
CA PRO A 321 -27.41 -11.91 19.98
C PRO A 321 -27.54 -10.38 19.89
N GLY A 322 -27.87 -9.88 18.72
CA GLY A 322 -28.05 -8.45 18.45
C GLY A 322 -26.74 -7.67 18.37
N ALA A 323 -25.59 -8.35 18.34
CA ALA A 323 -24.28 -7.72 18.31
C ALA A 323 -23.45 -8.18 17.09
N TRP A 324 -22.46 -7.35 16.75
CA TRP A 324 -21.33 -7.74 15.91
C TRP A 324 -20.13 -8.07 16.79
N THR A 325 -19.49 -9.20 16.55
CA THR A 325 -18.18 -9.56 17.11
C THR A 325 -17.10 -9.29 16.07
N VAL A 326 -16.08 -8.53 16.44
CA VAL A 326 -14.94 -8.19 15.58
C VAL A 326 -13.68 -8.84 16.14
N ILE A 327 -13.07 -9.70 15.34
CA ILE A 327 -11.82 -10.39 15.64
C ILE A 327 -10.72 -9.69 14.85
N THR A 328 -9.70 -9.19 15.55
CA THR A 328 -8.55 -8.53 14.92
C THR A 328 -7.30 -9.36 15.17
N HIS A 329 -6.57 -9.71 14.12
CA HIS A 329 -5.24 -10.29 14.28
C HIS A 329 -4.23 -9.16 14.56
N ASN A 330 -3.66 -9.15 15.76
CA ASN A 330 -2.92 -8.01 16.30
C ASN A 330 -1.71 -7.61 15.45
N ALA A 331 -0.98 -8.58 14.89
CA ALA A 331 0.22 -8.30 14.10
C ALA A 331 -0.11 -7.67 12.72
N SER A 332 -1.16 -8.14 12.07
CA SER A 332 -1.52 -7.66 10.72
C SER A 332 -2.57 -6.53 10.70
N GLY A 333 -3.32 -6.35 11.80
CA GLY A 333 -4.48 -5.46 11.85
C GLY A 333 -5.68 -5.92 11.04
N THR A 334 -5.61 -7.06 10.33
CA THR A 334 -6.73 -7.62 9.57
C THR A 334 -7.86 -8.07 10.49
N LYS A 335 -9.10 -8.00 9.98
CA LYS A 335 -10.31 -8.18 10.78
C LYS A 335 -11.28 -9.17 10.15
N VAL A 336 -12.07 -9.81 11.01
CA VAL A 336 -13.26 -10.57 10.65
C VAL A 336 -14.41 -10.08 11.51
N CYS A 337 -15.55 -9.77 10.88
CA CYS A 337 -16.78 -9.39 11.57
C CYS A 337 -17.80 -10.53 11.46
N LEU A 338 -18.38 -10.91 12.60
CA LEU A 338 -19.38 -11.96 12.70
C LEU A 338 -20.60 -11.39 13.42
N GLY A 339 -21.77 -11.44 12.80
CA GLY A 339 -23.01 -10.95 13.36
C GLY A 339 -23.81 -12.09 13.97
N TYR A 340 -24.59 -11.80 15.00
CA TYR A 340 -25.59 -12.73 15.49
C TYR A 340 -26.95 -12.04 15.57
N LEU A 341 -27.86 -12.37 14.66
CA LEU A 341 -29.21 -11.81 14.62
C LEU A 341 -30.23 -12.93 14.34
N PRO A 342 -30.79 -13.55 15.39
CA PRO A 342 -31.79 -14.58 15.24
C PRO A 342 -32.94 -14.15 14.33
N GLY A 343 -33.19 -14.93 13.28
CA GLY A 343 -34.24 -14.72 12.30
C GLY A 343 -33.81 -13.99 11.02
N ASP A 344 -32.62 -13.40 10.97
CA ASP A 344 -32.10 -12.75 9.76
C ASP A 344 -31.47 -13.78 8.80
N THR A 345 -32.32 -14.52 8.11
CA THR A 345 -31.92 -15.59 7.20
C THR A 345 -31.33 -15.05 5.90
N ASN A 346 -31.75 -13.86 5.46
CA ASN A 346 -31.31 -13.26 4.20
C ASN A 346 -30.05 -12.38 4.33
N GLN A 347 -29.56 -12.17 5.56
CA GLN A 347 -28.40 -11.36 5.94
C GLN A 347 -28.54 -9.87 5.59
N ASP A 348 -29.76 -9.32 5.62
CA ASP A 348 -30.01 -7.91 5.33
C ASP A 348 -29.90 -7.01 6.58
N LYS A 349 -29.55 -7.59 7.74
CA LYS A 349 -29.37 -6.95 9.04
C LYS A 349 -30.69 -6.56 9.70
N LEU A 350 -31.84 -7.04 9.23
CA LEU A 350 -33.16 -6.75 9.75
C LEU A 350 -34.04 -8.02 9.77
N VAL A 351 -34.52 -8.38 10.96
CA VAL A 351 -35.44 -9.51 11.11
C VAL A 351 -36.85 -9.10 10.67
N ALA A 352 -37.35 -9.70 9.58
CA ALA A 352 -38.63 -9.38 8.98
C ALA A 352 -39.34 -10.62 8.39
N THR A 353 -40.57 -10.43 7.89
CA THR A 353 -41.29 -11.52 7.19
C THR A 353 -40.64 -11.92 5.86
N ALA A 354 -39.73 -11.09 5.34
CA ALA A 354 -38.94 -11.41 4.15
C ALA A 354 -38.03 -12.63 4.39
N ASP A 355 -37.56 -12.83 5.62
CA ASP A 355 -36.72 -13.96 6.02
C ASP A 355 -37.41 -15.29 5.83
N ILE A 356 -38.69 -15.40 6.21
CA ILE A 356 -39.49 -16.61 5.94
C ILE A 356 -39.50 -16.94 4.44
N SER A 357 -39.63 -15.93 3.59
CA SER A 357 -39.65 -16.13 2.14
C SER A 357 -38.30 -16.61 1.62
N TYR A 358 -37.20 -16.02 2.11
CA TYR A 358 -35.84 -16.44 1.78
C TYR A 358 -35.55 -17.87 2.24
N LEU A 359 -35.96 -18.24 3.46
CA LEU A 359 -35.83 -19.60 3.99
C LEU A 359 -36.61 -20.63 3.16
N ILE A 360 -37.82 -20.29 2.68
CA ILE A 360 -38.58 -21.13 1.76
C ILE A 360 -37.82 -21.34 0.44
N ASP A 361 -37.20 -20.28 -0.10
CA ASP A 361 -36.39 -20.38 -1.31
C ASP A 361 -35.16 -21.27 -1.11
N CYS A 362 -34.49 -21.19 0.05
CA CYS A 362 -33.40 -22.08 0.42
C CYS A 362 -33.84 -23.56 0.46
N ILE A 363 -34.95 -23.86 1.13
CA ILE A 363 -35.50 -25.23 1.27
C ILE A 363 -35.88 -25.82 -0.10
N ASN A 364 -36.38 -24.99 -1.01
CA ASN A 364 -36.72 -25.40 -2.37
C ASN A 364 -35.53 -25.38 -3.35
N LEU A 365 -34.31 -25.12 -2.87
CA LEU A 365 -33.07 -25.04 -3.65
C LEU A 365 -33.11 -23.94 -4.73
N VAL A 366 -33.90 -22.89 -4.51
CA VAL A 366 -33.94 -21.69 -5.36
C VAL A 366 -32.78 -20.77 -5.03
N ALA A 367 -32.37 -20.72 -3.76
CA ALA A 367 -31.20 -20.00 -3.26
C ALA A 367 -30.13 -20.96 -2.71
N THR A 368 -28.87 -20.56 -2.76
CA THR A 368 -27.77 -21.28 -2.07
C THR A 368 -27.57 -20.65 -0.71
N CYS A 369 -27.80 -21.42 0.35
CA CYS A 369 -27.82 -20.91 1.72
C CYS A 369 -26.90 -21.73 2.61
N ALA A 370 -26.25 -21.06 3.56
CA ALA A 370 -25.43 -21.71 4.56
C ALA A 370 -26.26 -22.13 5.77
N TYR A 371 -25.84 -23.18 6.49
CA TYR A 371 -26.58 -23.67 7.66
C TYR A 371 -26.77 -22.61 8.75
N TYR A 372 -25.80 -21.70 8.94
CA TYR A 372 -25.95 -20.61 9.90
C TYR A 372 -27.07 -19.61 9.53
N GLN A 373 -27.58 -19.64 8.30
CA GLN A 373 -28.72 -18.83 7.86
C GLN A 373 -30.05 -19.56 7.98
N THR A 374 -30.07 -20.90 7.87
CA THR A 374 -31.30 -21.63 7.57
C THR A 374 -31.64 -22.76 8.52
N ASP A 375 -30.70 -23.22 9.34
CA ASP A 375 -30.92 -24.26 10.38
C ASP A 375 -31.35 -23.60 11.70
N ILE A 376 -32.50 -22.92 11.66
CA ILE A 376 -33.00 -22.06 12.74
C ILE A 376 -33.16 -22.83 14.05
N ASP A 377 -33.58 -24.09 13.97
CA ASP A 377 -33.75 -24.97 15.13
C ASP A 377 -32.47 -25.71 15.56
N ARG A 378 -31.34 -25.49 14.87
CA ARG A 378 -30.04 -26.12 15.15
C ARG A 378 -30.06 -27.66 15.04
N SER A 379 -30.92 -28.22 14.19
CA SER A 379 -30.99 -29.67 13.93
C SER A 379 -29.89 -30.18 12.99
N ASN A 380 -29.04 -29.30 12.46
CA ASN A 380 -28.09 -29.53 11.37
C ASN A 380 -28.78 -29.89 10.04
N VAL A 381 -30.04 -29.52 9.85
CA VAL A 381 -30.80 -29.82 8.63
C VAL A 381 -31.76 -28.69 8.30
N THR A 382 -31.50 -27.99 7.19
CA THR A 382 -32.45 -27.01 6.63
C THR A 382 -33.68 -27.70 6.05
N ASN A 383 -34.81 -27.58 6.73
CA ASN A 383 -36.06 -28.26 6.39
C ASN A 383 -37.31 -27.46 6.83
N PRO A 384 -38.54 -27.92 6.54
CA PRO A 384 -39.75 -27.18 6.91
C PRO A 384 -39.94 -26.89 8.42
N SER A 385 -39.26 -27.59 9.33
CA SER A 385 -39.27 -27.27 10.77
C SER A 385 -38.66 -25.90 11.04
N ASP A 386 -37.65 -25.49 10.28
CA ASP A 386 -37.01 -24.18 10.40
C ASP A 386 -37.97 -23.04 10.09
N ILE A 387 -38.92 -23.22 9.16
CA ILE A 387 -39.95 -22.22 8.86
C ILE A 387 -40.87 -22.03 10.06
N LEU A 388 -41.28 -23.12 10.71
CA LEU A 388 -42.11 -23.04 11.90
C LEU A 388 -41.34 -22.37 13.04
N ARG A 389 -40.06 -22.69 13.17
CA ARG A 389 -39.21 -22.07 14.19
C ARG A 389 -38.99 -20.59 13.94
N GLU A 390 -38.80 -20.18 12.70
CA GLU A 390 -38.72 -18.78 12.30
C GLU A 390 -40.00 -18.03 12.67
N ILE A 391 -41.17 -18.60 12.35
CA ILE A 391 -42.47 -18.01 12.74
C ILE A 391 -42.57 -17.86 14.26
N ASP A 392 -42.15 -18.86 15.03
CA ASP A 392 -42.16 -18.82 16.49
C ASP A 392 -41.22 -17.72 17.01
N LEU A 393 -40.03 -17.57 16.42
CA LEU A 393 -39.05 -16.55 16.76
C LEU A 393 -39.55 -15.12 16.46
N LEU A 394 -40.17 -14.92 15.30
CA LEU A 394 -40.76 -13.64 14.91
C LEU A 394 -41.90 -13.22 15.84
N ASN A 395 -42.73 -14.17 16.29
CA ASN A 395 -43.89 -13.90 17.14
C ASN A 395 -43.58 -13.93 18.64
N GLY A 396 -42.38 -14.37 19.05
CA GLY A 396 -42.03 -14.60 20.45
C GLY A 396 -42.86 -15.71 21.09
N ALA A 397 -43.00 -16.85 20.41
CA ALA A 397 -43.75 -17.98 20.91
C ALA A 397 -42.95 -18.78 21.97
N GLY A 398 -43.61 -19.17 23.05
CA GLY A 398 -42.98 -19.93 24.14
C GLY A 398 -41.96 -19.09 24.92
N ASP A 399 -40.75 -19.63 25.07
CA ASP A 399 -39.62 -18.95 25.72
C ASP A 399 -38.76 -18.14 24.74
N LEU A 400 -39.14 -18.10 23.45
CA LEU A 400 -38.50 -17.25 22.46
C LEU A 400 -38.94 -15.80 22.70
N GLY A 401 -37.98 -14.89 22.87
CA GLY A 401 -38.27 -13.46 22.80
C GLY A 401 -38.79 -13.07 21.41
N THR A 402 -39.45 -11.92 21.29
CA THR A 402 -39.91 -11.41 19.99
C THR A 402 -38.74 -10.80 19.21
N TRP A 403 -38.42 -11.38 18.05
CA TRP A 403 -37.31 -10.91 17.19
C TRP A 403 -37.74 -10.09 15.98
N ILE A 404 -39.03 -10.06 15.62
CA ILE A 404 -39.47 -9.22 14.50
C ILE A 404 -39.08 -7.76 14.75
N THR A 405 -38.58 -7.08 13.71
CA THR A 405 -38.08 -5.70 13.73
C THR A 405 -36.75 -5.48 14.45
N GLN A 406 -36.11 -6.51 15.00
CA GLN A 406 -34.74 -6.39 15.49
C GLN A 406 -33.77 -6.19 14.34
N SER A 407 -32.69 -5.44 14.59
CA SER A 407 -31.70 -5.13 13.57
C SER A 407 -30.30 -5.08 14.15
N LEU A 408 -29.30 -5.44 13.35
CA LEU A 408 -27.90 -5.17 13.68
C LEU A 408 -27.51 -3.73 13.33
N PRO A 409 -26.58 -3.11 14.07
CA PRO A 409 -25.99 -1.85 13.63
C PRO A 409 -25.15 -2.07 12.36
N VAL A 410 -24.65 -0.98 11.79
CA VAL A 410 -23.70 -1.04 10.67
C VAL A 410 -22.49 -1.90 11.07
N SER A 411 -22.07 -2.80 10.17
CA SER A 411 -20.94 -3.69 10.42
C SER A 411 -19.65 -2.87 10.57
N PRO A 412 -18.81 -3.14 11.59
CA PRO A 412 -17.55 -2.42 11.76
C PRO A 412 -16.47 -2.75 10.72
N CYS A 413 -16.73 -3.72 9.84
CA CYS A 413 -15.84 -4.11 8.74
C CYS A 413 -16.28 -3.56 7.38
N ASP A 414 -17.41 -2.84 7.32
CA ASP A 414 -17.93 -2.22 6.08
C ASP A 414 -17.23 -0.90 5.74
#